data_AF-A0A2G4T8K5-F1
#
_entry.id   AF-A0A2G4T8K5-F1
#
_cell.length_a   1.000
_cell.length_b   1.000
_cell.length_c   1.000
_cell.angle_alpha   90.00
_cell.angle_beta   90.00
_cell.angle_gamma   90.00
#
_symmetry.space_group_name_H-M   'P 1'
#
loop_
_entity.id
_entity.type
_entity.pdbx_description
1 polymer ?
#
loop_
_entity_poly.entity_id
_entity_poly.type
_entity_poly.pdbx_seq_one_letter_code
_entity_poly.pdbx_strand_id
1 'polypeptide(L)'
;MGIIVKELVGQHVDNTAYCLGRCVWASKRVSDALYVSKLPHLNPILVEAQCDMDADSIARLFSYSLQLKQEYSQLPKVLVISIKSITTGVKSKFKNLENNCMYTMDCDFWAESCQILSAKSIQAHLKGNPLNKLVALGHFLI
;
A
#
# COMPACT_ATOMS: atom_id res chain seq x y z
N MET A 1 -6.28 8.46 8.36
CA MET A 1 -7.16 7.72 7.42
C MET A 1 -7.23 8.38 6.04
N GLY A 2 -7.67 9.64 5.96
CA GLY A 2 -8.00 10.27 4.67
C GLY A 2 -6.86 10.47 3.67
N ILE A 3 -5.59 10.56 4.10
CA ILE A 3 -4.47 10.74 3.15
C ILE A 3 -4.32 9.49 2.28
N ILE A 4 -4.10 8.32 2.89
CA ILE A 4 -3.89 7.06 2.16
C ILE A 4 -5.06 6.74 1.22
N VAL A 5 -6.30 6.81 1.74
CA VAL A 5 -7.49 6.51 0.93
C VAL A 5 -7.61 7.45 -0.28
N LYS A 6 -7.42 8.76 -0.08
CA LYS A 6 -7.54 9.74 -1.17
C LYS A 6 -6.44 9.60 -2.22
N GLU A 7 -5.23 9.22 -1.82
CA GLU A 7 -4.11 9.07 -2.75
C GLU A 7 -4.22 7.76 -3.54
N LEU A 8 -4.72 6.68 -2.95
CA LEU A 8 -4.82 5.37 -3.61
C LEU A 8 -6.10 5.18 -4.44
N VAL A 9 -7.21 5.83 -4.05
CA VAL A 9 -8.52 5.67 -4.70
C VAL A 9 -8.94 6.92 -5.46
N GLY A 10 -8.45 8.10 -5.05
CA GLY A 10 -8.73 9.39 -5.67
C GLY A 10 -9.41 10.38 -4.73
N GLN A 11 -9.24 11.68 -5.01
CA GLN A 11 -9.69 12.76 -4.13
C GLN A 11 -11.22 12.93 -4.05
N HIS A 12 -11.96 12.35 -4.99
CA HIS A 12 -13.43 12.44 -5.06
C HIS A 12 -14.14 11.45 -4.12
N VAL A 13 -13.41 10.51 -3.52
CA VAL A 13 -13.98 9.53 -2.59
C VAL A 13 -14.27 10.19 -1.25
N ASP A 14 -15.50 10.04 -0.76
CA ASP A 14 -15.88 10.49 0.57
C ASP A 14 -15.07 9.74 1.64
N ASN A 15 -14.61 10.46 2.66
CA ASN A 15 -13.93 9.89 3.82
C ASN A 15 -14.78 8.83 4.55
N THR A 16 -16.10 8.83 4.38
CA THR A 16 -17.01 7.85 4.99
C THR A 16 -17.11 6.53 4.21
N ALA A 17 -16.60 6.49 2.99
CA ALA A 17 -16.70 5.34 2.07
C ALA A 17 -15.92 4.12 2.54
N TYR A 18 -14.94 4.30 3.43
CA TYR A 18 -14.15 3.24 4.01
C TYR A 18 -14.33 3.15 5.53
N CYS A 19 -14.18 1.95 6.08
CA CYS A 19 -14.02 1.71 7.51
C CYS A 19 -12.79 0.84 7.78
N LEU A 20 -12.31 0.84 9.03
CA LEU A 20 -11.25 -0.09 9.44
C LEU A 20 -11.80 -1.52 9.44
N GLY A 21 -11.07 -2.41 8.76
CA GLY A 21 -11.33 -3.84 8.75
C GLY A 21 -10.57 -4.57 9.86
N ARG A 22 -10.75 -5.89 9.90
CA ARG A 22 -9.97 -6.75 10.79
C ARG A 22 -8.60 -7.01 10.17
N CYS A 23 -7.55 -6.84 10.97
CA CYS A 23 -6.17 -7.04 10.52
C CYS A 23 -5.62 -8.43 10.85
N VAL A 24 -6.39 -9.33 11.46
CA VAL A 24 -5.93 -10.66 11.88
C VAL A 24 -6.26 -11.67 10.79
N TRP A 25 -5.23 -12.37 10.31
CA TRP A 25 -5.33 -13.29 9.17
C TRP A 25 -5.38 -14.75 9.61
N ALA A 26 -5.77 -15.66 8.71
CA ALA A 26 -5.82 -17.10 8.99
C ALA A 26 -4.47 -17.68 9.49
N SER A 27 -3.36 -17.06 9.09
CA SER A 27 -2.01 -17.40 9.56
C SER A 27 -1.69 -16.92 10.99
N LYS A 28 -2.67 -16.34 11.71
CA LYS A 28 -2.53 -15.67 13.02
C LYS A 28 -1.58 -14.47 13.02
N ARG A 29 -1.11 -14.04 11.84
CA ARG A 29 -0.36 -12.80 11.69
C ARG A 29 -1.33 -11.61 11.65
N VAL A 30 -0.80 -10.43 11.93
CA VAL A 30 -1.57 -9.18 11.99
C VAL A 30 -0.98 -8.19 10.99
N SER A 31 -1.82 -7.58 10.16
CA SER A 31 -1.46 -6.45 9.29
C SER A 31 -1.52 -5.13 10.05
N ASP A 32 -0.86 -4.09 9.55
CA ASP A 32 -0.87 -2.78 10.21
C ASP A 32 -2.21 -2.06 10.07
N ALA A 33 -2.76 -2.00 8.85
CA ALA A 33 -4.10 -1.48 8.63
C ALA A 33 -4.79 -2.09 7.41
N LEU A 34 -6.09 -2.32 7.55
CA LEU A 34 -6.98 -2.70 6.46
C LEU A 34 -8.12 -1.68 6.39
N TYR A 35 -8.34 -1.09 5.22
CA TYR A 35 -9.52 -0.29 4.93
C TYR A 35 -10.46 -1.06 4.02
N VAL A 36 -11.66 -1.32 4.52
CA VAL A 36 -12.71 -2.01 3.79
C VAL A 36 -13.71 -0.99 3.28
N SER A 37 -14.06 -1.07 2.01
CA SER A 37 -15.06 -0.21 1.41
C SER A 37 -16.46 -0.59 1.88
N LYS A 38 -17.29 0.41 2.18
CA LYS A 38 -18.74 0.25 2.36
C LYS A 38 -19.49 0.22 1.01
N LEU A 39 -18.81 0.59 -0.07
CA LEU A 39 -19.33 0.62 -1.42
C LEU A 39 -18.82 -0.61 -2.21
N PRO A 40 -19.70 -1.38 -2.88
CA PRO A 40 -19.36 -2.69 -3.45
C PRO A 40 -18.40 -2.62 -4.65
N HIS A 41 -18.25 -1.45 -5.27
CA HIS A 41 -17.42 -1.23 -6.45
C HIS A 41 -16.00 -0.76 -6.12
N LEU A 42 -15.68 -0.48 -4.85
CA LEU A 42 -14.33 -0.06 -4.47
C LEU A 42 -13.57 -1.21 -3.82
N ASN A 43 -12.31 -1.30 -4.18
CA ASN A 43 -11.39 -2.33 -3.72
C ASN A 43 -10.97 -2.07 -2.26
N PRO A 44 -10.75 -3.12 -1.45
CA PRO A 44 -10.15 -2.97 -0.14
C PRO A 44 -8.72 -2.45 -0.24
N ILE A 45 -8.26 -1.73 0.78
CA ILE A 45 -6.91 -1.18 0.84
C ILE A 45 -6.16 -1.84 1.98
N LEU A 46 -5.10 -2.56 1.66
CA LEU A 46 -4.19 -3.16 2.63
C LEU A 46 -2.97 -2.25 2.79
N VAL A 47 -2.62 -1.91 4.04
CA VAL A 47 -1.45 -1.10 4.37
C VAL A 47 -0.53 -1.87 5.30
N GLU A 48 0.75 -1.93 4.94
CA GLU A 48 1.78 -2.65 5.68
C GLU A 48 3.02 -1.76 5.85
N ALA A 49 3.47 -1.58 7.08
CA ALA A 49 4.72 -0.95 7.42
C ALA A 49 5.78 -2.05 7.62
N GLN A 50 6.82 -2.02 6.79
CA GLN A 50 7.85 -3.05 6.77
C GLN A 50 9.21 -2.43 7.01
N CYS A 51 9.91 -2.92 8.04
CA CYS A 51 11.29 -2.48 8.32
C CYS A 51 12.20 -2.89 7.16
N ASP A 52 12.22 -4.18 6.86
CA ASP A 52 12.97 -4.76 5.76
C ASP A 52 12.02 -5.51 4.82
N MET A 53 12.05 -5.16 3.54
CA MET A 53 11.18 -5.74 2.53
C MET A 53 11.91 -6.81 1.72
N ASP A 54 11.53 -8.06 1.97
CA ASP A 54 12.12 -9.27 1.40
C ASP A 54 11.07 -10.17 0.73
N ALA A 55 11.50 -11.33 0.24
CA ALA A 55 10.62 -12.27 -0.44
C ALA A 55 9.50 -12.80 0.47
N ASP A 56 9.77 -12.98 1.76
CA ASP A 56 8.79 -13.44 2.75
C ASP A 56 7.71 -12.37 3.00
N SER A 57 8.10 -11.10 3.00
CA SER A 57 7.18 -9.97 3.05
C SER A 57 6.25 -9.96 1.84
N ILE A 58 6.78 -10.20 0.62
CA ILE A 58 5.96 -10.32 -0.59
C ILE A 58 5.01 -11.52 -0.51
N ALA A 59 5.48 -12.69 -0.07
CA ALA A 59 4.65 -13.88 0.07
C ALA A 59 3.51 -13.68 1.09
N ARG A 60 3.77 -12.89 2.14
CA ARG A 60 2.75 -12.47 3.11
C ARG A 60 1.69 -11.58 2.45
N LEU A 61 2.10 -10.55 1.69
CA LEU A 61 1.17 -9.69 0.95
C LEU A 61 0.30 -10.47 -0.03
N PHE A 62 0.89 -11.43 -0.75
CA PHE A 62 0.17 -12.32 -1.66
C PHE A 62 -0.92 -13.11 -0.91
N SER A 63 -0.56 -13.69 0.24
CA SER A 63 -1.46 -14.49 1.07
C SER A 63 -2.63 -13.66 1.65
N TYR A 64 -2.36 -12.42 2.07
CA TYR A 64 -3.40 -11.51 2.57
C TYR A 64 -4.33 -11.07 1.45
N SER A 65 -3.77 -10.78 0.28
CA SER A 65 -4.56 -10.26 -0.83
C SER A 65 -5.50 -11.31 -1.42
N LEU A 66 -5.08 -12.58 -1.44
CA LEU A 66 -5.96 -13.69 -1.79
C LEU A 66 -7.10 -13.89 -0.78
N GLN A 67 -6.82 -13.76 0.53
CA GLN A 67 -7.87 -13.82 1.56
C GLN A 67 -8.88 -12.67 1.38
N LEU A 68 -8.40 -11.45 1.13
CA LEU A 68 -9.26 -10.31 0.84
C LEU A 68 -10.11 -10.53 -0.42
N LYS A 69 -9.55 -11.15 -1.46
CA LYS A 69 -10.31 -11.52 -2.66
C LYS A 69 -11.42 -12.53 -2.36
N GLN A 70 -11.16 -13.50 -1.49
CA GLN A 70 -12.17 -14.49 -1.09
C GLN A 70 -13.28 -13.85 -0.23
N GLU A 71 -12.92 -12.96 0.69
CA GLU A 71 -13.85 -12.33 1.63
C GLU A 71 -14.70 -11.23 0.98
N TYR A 72 -14.09 -10.38 0.15
CA TYR A 72 -14.72 -9.19 -0.42
C TYR A 72 -15.00 -9.29 -1.92
N SER A 73 -14.67 -10.41 -2.57
CA SER A 73 -14.78 -10.60 -4.02
C SER A 73 -14.00 -9.59 -4.88
N GLN A 74 -13.11 -8.79 -4.27
CA GLN A 74 -12.30 -7.75 -4.93
C GLN A 74 -10.81 -7.93 -4.60
N LEU A 75 -9.92 -7.71 -5.58
CA LEU A 75 -8.48 -7.71 -5.33
C LEU A 75 -8.11 -6.39 -4.60
N PRO A 76 -7.26 -6.40 -3.57
CA PRO A 76 -6.96 -5.16 -2.85
C PRO A 76 -6.02 -4.24 -3.63
N LYS A 77 -6.06 -2.96 -3.27
CA LYS A 77 -4.93 -2.03 -3.45
C LYS A 77 -4.01 -2.16 -2.26
N VAL A 78 -2.73 -2.47 -2.49
CA VAL A 78 -1.74 -2.66 -1.44
C VAL A 78 -0.80 -1.46 -1.40
N LEU A 79 -0.60 -0.90 -0.21
CA LEU A 79 0.41 0.11 0.06
C LEU A 79 1.40 -0.43 1.09
N VAL A 80 2.68 -0.45 0.71
CA VAL A 80 3.77 -0.81 1.62
C VAL A 80 4.58 0.43 1.95
N ILE A 81 4.82 0.65 3.24
CA ILE A 81 5.73 1.68 3.74
C ILE A 81 7.03 0.97 4.13
N SER A 82 8.05 1.09 3.29
CA SER A 82 9.38 0.53 3.54
C SER A 82 10.23 1.52 4.33
N ILE A 83 10.51 1.18 5.59
CA ILE A 83 11.18 2.07 6.55
C ILE A 83 12.70 2.04 6.32
N LYS A 84 13.32 0.86 6.32
CA LYS A 84 14.78 0.75 6.30
C LYS A 84 15.33 0.29 4.96
N SER A 85 14.92 -0.90 4.51
CA SER A 85 15.54 -1.49 3.33
C SER A 85 14.57 -2.31 2.47
N ILE A 86 14.93 -2.42 1.20
CA ILE A 86 14.30 -3.32 0.23
C ILE A 86 15.42 -4.16 -0.34
N THR A 87 15.31 -5.48 -0.19
CA THR A 87 16.30 -6.42 -0.72
C THR A 87 16.43 -6.29 -2.25
N THR A 88 17.63 -6.50 -2.79
CA THR A 88 17.90 -6.32 -4.22
C THR A 88 16.99 -7.14 -5.12
N GLY A 89 16.69 -8.39 -4.72
CA GLY A 89 15.80 -9.29 -5.48
C GLY A 89 14.32 -8.88 -5.47
N VAL A 90 13.87 -8.14 -4.44
CA VAL A 90 12.53 -7.55 -4.42
C VAL A 90 12.52 -6.24 -5.21
N LYS A 91 13.55 -5.41 -5.01
CA LYS A 91 13.69 -4.10 -5.67
C LYS A 91 13.75 -4.21 -7.20
N SER A 92 14.33 -5.27 -7.75
CA SER A 92 14.36 -5.50 -9.20
C SER A 92 12.98 -5.71 -9.82
N LYS A 93 11.95 -6.02 -9.00
CA LYS A 93 10.55 -6.15 -9.43
C LYS A 93 9.80 -4.83 -9.43
N PHE A 94 10.44 -3.76 -8.97
CA PHE A 94 9.79 -2.46 -8.80
C PHE A 94 10.04 -1.56 -10.01
N LYS A 95 8.97 -0.96 -10.48
CA LYS A 95 8.95 0.05 -11.54
C LYS A 95 8.74 1.40 -10.89
N ASN A 96 9.55 2.38 -11.28
CA ASN A 96 9.28 3.77 -10.95
C ASN A 96 8.51 4.40 -12.11
N LEU A 97 7.35 4.95 -11.82
CA LEU A 97 6.60 5.73 -12.80
C LEU A 97 7.09 7.18 -12.71
N GLU A 98 7.33 7.82 -13.85
CA GLU A 98 7.76 9.23 -13.87
C GLU A 98 6.77 10.10 -13.05
N ASN A 99 7.33 10.98 -12.22
CA ASN A 99 6.59 11.87 -11.30
C ASN A 99 5.75 11.17 -10.21
N ASN A 100 5.93 9.87 -9.99
CA ASN A 100 5.29 9.16 -8.88
C ASN A 100 6.22 9.10 -7.65
N CYS A 101 5.70 9.43 -6.46
CA CYS A 101 6.44 9.33 -5.21
C CYS A 101 6.50 7.89 -4.65
N MET A 102 5.91 6.93 -5.34
CA MET A 102 5.86 5.52 -4.99
C MET A 102 6.41 4.64 -6.11
N TYR A 103 7.06 3.55 -5.73
CA TYR A 103 7.33 2.45 -6.65
C TYR A 103 6.06 1.62 -6.85
N THR A 104 5.94 0.98 -8.01
CA THR A 104 4.86 0.02 -8.30
C THR A 104 5.48 -1.33 -8.62
N MET A 105 4.84 -2.42 -8.20
CA MET A 105 5.22 -3.77 -8.61
C MET A 105 4.09 -4.44 -9.40
N ASP A 106 4.45 -5.35 -10.29
CA ASP A 106 3.46 -6.15 -11.02
C ASP A 106 2.72 -7.07 -10.05
N CYS A 107 1.39 -7.12 -10.18
CA CYS A 107 0.48 -7.70 -9.18
C CYS A 107 -0.38 -8.86 -9.71
N ASP A 108 0.05 -9.47 -10.82
CA ASP A 108 -0.75 -10.40 -11.60
C ASP A 108 -1.48 -11.43 -10.71
N PHE A 109 -2.81 -11.36 -10.74
CA PHE A 109 -3.76 -12.24 -10.07
C PHE A 109 -3.83 -12.17 -8.53
N TRP A 110 -3.06 -11.32 -7.85
CA TRP A 110 -3.09 -11.26 -6.38
C TRP A 110 -3.47 -9.90 -5.80
N ALA A 111 -3.25 -8.80 -6.50
CA ALA A 111 -3.70 -7.47 -6.10
C ALA A 111 -4.12 -6.65 -7.33
N GLU A 112 -4.95 -5.62 -7.12
CA GLU A 112 -5.25 -4.65 -8.17
C GLU A 112 -4.02 -3.78 -8.46
N SER A 113 -3.32 -3.37 -7.40
CA SER A 113 -2.07 -2.63 -7.46
C SER A 113 -1.29 -2.82 -6.17
N CYS A 114 0.04 -2.83 -6.23
CA CYS A 114 0.89 -2.77 -5.06
C CYS A 114 1.91 -1.66 -5.23
N GLN A 115 1.83 -0.69 -4.33
CA GLN A 115 2.66 0.51 -4.33
C GLN A 115 3.55 0.52 -3.09
N ILE A 116 4.79 0.97 -3.25
CA ILE A 116 5.77 1.05 -2.18
C ILE A 116 6.22 2.49 -2.00
N LEU A 117 6.04 3.01 -0.78
CA LEU A 117 6.59 4.26 -0.31
C LEU A 117 7.89 3.96 0.45
N SER A 118 8.99 4.59 0.06
CA SER A 118 10.31 4.39 0.67
C SER A 118 11.09 5.70 0.71
N ALA A 119 12.13 5.80 1.55
CA ALA A 119 12.99 6.99 1.60
C ALA A 119 13.50 7.36 0.19
N LYS A 120 13.87 6.34 -0.59
CA LYS A 120 14.38 6.52 -1.96
C LYS A 120 13.31 7.03 -2.92
N SER A 121 12.06 6.58 -2.81
CA SER A 121 11.00 7.01 -3.73
C SER A 121 10.54 8.44 -3.44
N ILE A 122 10.53 8.87 -2.17
CA ILE A 122 10.08 10.22 -1.81
C ILE A 122 11.16 11.29 -1.92
N GLN A 123 12.44 10.93 -1.98
CA GLN A 123 13.58 11.86 -1.93
C GLN A 123 13.47 13.01 -2.96
N ALA A 124 13.10 12.69 -4.20
CA ALA A 124 12.97 13.70 -5.27
C ALA A 124 11.79 14.66 -5.05
N HIS A 125 10.83 14.29 -4.19
CA HIS A 125 9.58 15.02 -3.96
C HIS A 125 9.63 15.89 -2.70
N LEU A 126 10.67 15.78 -1.86
CA LEU A 126 10.81 16.53 -0.60
C LEU A 126 10.98 18.04 -0.79
N LYS A 127 11.38 18.48 -1.99
CA LYS A 127 11.56 19.91 -2.31
C LYS A 127 10.27 20.59 -2.80
N GLY A 128 9.19 19.84 -2.98
CA GLY A 128 7.91 20.40 -3.43
C GLY A 128 7.30 21.32 -2.38
N ASN A 129 6.78 22.48 -2.80
CA ASN A 129 6.06 23.41 -1.95
C ASN A 129 4.75 23.88 -2.64
N PRO A 130 3.56 23.54 -2.11
CA PRO A 130 3.34 22.75 -0.90
C PRO A 130 3.78 21.28 -1.07
N LEU A 131 4.22 20.65 0.02
CA LEU A 131 4.63 19.25 0.00
C LEU A 131 3.41 18.35 -0.24
N ASN A 132 3.55 17.35 -1.11
CA ASN A 132 2.52 16.34 -1.31
C ASN A 132 2.23 15.61 0.04
N LYS A 133 0.95 15.39 0.35
CA LYS A 133 0.54 14.85 1.66
C LYS A 133 1.04 13.43 1.90
N LEU A 134 1.10 12.60 0.86
CA LEU A 134 1.67 11.25 0.95
C LEU A 134 3.18 11.29 1.15
N VAL A 135 3.87 12.21 0.47
CA VAL A 135 5.31 12.47 0.66
C VAL A 135 5.60 12.93 2.08
N ALA A 136 4.79 13.84 2.63
CA ALA A 136 4.91 14.30 4.01
C ALA A 136 4.69 13.16 5.02
N LEU A 137 3.67 12.32 4.79
CA LEU A 137 3.41 11.14 5.61
C LEU A 137 4.58 10.15 5.54
N GLY A 138 5.10 9.88 4.34
CA GLY A 138 6.25 9.02 4.13
C GLY A 138 7.48 9.54 4.86
N HIS A 139 7.80 10.82 4.74
CA HIS A 139 8.93 11.45 5.41
C HIS A 139 8.83 11.42 6.94
N PHE A 140 7.61 11.39 7.50
CA PHE A 140 7.41 11.26 8.94
C PHE A 140 7.58 9.83 9.45
N LEU A 141 7.22 8.82 8.65
CA LEU A 141 7.21 7.41 9.05
C LEU A 141 8.51 6.65 8.74
N ILE A 142 9.35 7.19 7.86
CA ILE A 142 10.55 6.54 7.30
C ILE A 142 11.82 7.15 7.88
#